data_AF-A0A9D7TUW2-F1
#
_entry.id   AF-A0A9D7TUW2-F1
#
_cell.length_a   1.000
_cell.length_b   1.000
_cell.length_c   1.000
_cell.angle_alpha   90.00
_cell.angle_beta   90.00
_cell.angle_gamma   90.00
#
_symmetry.space_group_name_H-M   'P 1'
#
loop_
_entity.id
_entity.type
_entity.pdbx_description
1 polymer ?
#
loop_
_entity_poly.entity_id
_entity_poly.type
_entity_poly.pdbx_seq_one_letter_code
_entity_poly.pdbx_strand_id
1 'polypeptide(L)'
;MNWGYKILIVYGAFVAGILFMVFKSSTSKMDLVTTDYYAKELKYQDKIDEKGRTNALSEEVKYELADNKIIVHLPKDFAGKK
;
A
#
# COMPACT_ATOMS: atom_id res chain seq x y z
N MET A 1 -22.42 17.44 52.69
CA MET A 1 -22.12 17.55 51.24
C MET A 1 -23.39 18.05 50.53
N ASN A 2 -23.44 19.34 50.19
CA ASN A 2 -24.63 19.96 49.60
C ASN A 2 -24.87 19.46 48.16
N TRP A 3 -26.13 19.37 47.77
CA TRP A 3 -26.57 18.86 46.48
C TRP A 3 -25.91 19.57 45.28
N GLY A 4 -25.63 20.88 45.40
CA GLY A 4 -24.91 21.64 44.38
C GLY A 4 -23.46 21.18 44.13
N TYR A 5 -22.74 20.70 45.15
CA TYR A 5 -21.37 20.18 44.96
C TYR A 5 -21.36 18.89 44.13
N LYS A 6 -22.39 18.05 44.25
CA LYS A 6 -22.51 16.82 43.44
C LYS A 6 -22.64 17.15 41.96
N ILE A 7 -23.46 18.15 41.63
CA ILE A 7 -23.65 18.62 40.25
C ILE A 7 -22.35 19.21 39.70
N LEU A 8 -21.66 20.03 40.49
CA LEU A 8 -20.38 20.62 40.09
C LEU A 8 -19.32 19.54 39.78
N ILE A 9 -19.23 18.50 40.61
CA ILE A 9 -18.31 17.37 40.39
C ILE A 9 -18.67 16.59 39.13
N VAL A 10 -19.95 16.31 38.89
CA VAL A 10 -20.40 15.57 37.70
C VAL A 10 -20.11 16.36 36.42
N TYR A 11 -20.40 17.66 36.39
CA TYR A 11 -20.09 18.50 35.24
C TYR A 11 -18.58 18.67 35.03
N GLY A 12 -17.80 18.81 36.11
CA GLY A 12 -16.35 18.88 36.03
C GLY A 12 -15.74 17.60 35.45
N ALA A 13 -16.20 16.43 35.91
CA ALA A 13 -15.78 15.14 35.38
C ALA A 13 -16.18 14.95 33.90
N PHE A 14 -17.37 15.42 33.52
CA PHE A 14 -17.83 15.36 32.13
C PHE A 14 -16.95 16.20 31.20
N VAL A 15 -16.67 17.47 31.56
CA VAL A 15 -15.80 18.36 30.78
C VAL A 15 -14.39 17.78 30.67
N ALA A 16 -13.83 17.27 31.78
CA ALA A 16 -12.52 16.62 31.77
C ALA A 16 -12.48 15.39 30.84
N GLY A 17 -13.55 14.58 30.83
CA GLY A 17 -13.69 13.43 29.94
C GLY A 17 -13.71 13.80 28.45
N ILE A 18 -14.45 14.86 28.10
CA ILE A 18 -14.48 15.38 26.72
C ILE A 18 -13.10 15.89 26.29
N LEU A 19 -12.43 16.69 27.13
CA LEU A 19 -11.09 17.20 26.84
C LEU A 19 -10.05 16.07 26.68
N PHE A 20 -10.12 15.05 27.54
CA PHE A 20 -9.27 13.86 27.43
C PHE A 20 -9.49 13.12 26.10
N MET A 21 -10.75 12.93 25.70
CA MET A 21 -11.10 12.27 24.44
C MET A 21 -10.59 13.06 23.23
N VAL A 22 -10.79 14.38 23.22
CA VAL A 22 -10.29 15.27 22.16
C VAL A 22 -8.77 15.20 22.08
N PHE A 23 -8.05 15.30 23.20
CA PHE A 23 -6.59 15.23 23.19
C PHE A 23 -6.06 13.88 22.66
N LYS A 24 -6.67 12.78 23.12
CA LYS A 24 -6.34 11.42 22.66
C LYS A 24 -6.65 11.23 21.17
N SER A 25 -7.78 11.76 20.71
CA SER A 25 -8.17 11.71 19.29
C SER A 25 -7.22 12.55 18.43
N SER A 26 -6.84 13.74 18.88
CA SER A 26 -5.91 14.63 18.15
C SER A 26 -4.47 14.09 18.12
N THR A 27 -4.09 13.25 19.08
CA THR A 27 -2.78 12.56 19.08
C THR A 27 -2.76 11.40 18.07
N SER A 28 -3.91 10.87 17.72
CA SER A 28 -4.03 9.83 16.69
C SER A 28 -4.02 10.51 15.32
N LYS A 29 -2.85 10.59 14.70
CA LYS A 29 -2.70 10.98 13.30
C LYS A 29 -3.35 9.90 12.44
N MET A 30 -4.66 10.01 12.23
CA MET A 30 -5.33 9.21 11.21
C MET A 30 -4.94 9.85 9.89
N ASP A 31 -3.86 9.36 9.29
CA ASP A 31 -3.52 9.66 7.90
C ASP A 31 -4.70 9.19 7.04
N LEU A 32 -5.66 10.09 6.79
CA LEU A 32 -6.84 9.86 5.94
C LEU A 32 -6.45 9.59 4.49
N VAL A 33 -5.18 9.70 4.16
CA VAL A 33 -4.61 9.31 2.88
C VAL A 33 -3.64 8.19 3.18
N THR A 34 -4.14 6.97 3.20
CA THR A 34 -3.32 5.85 2.74
C THR A 34 -3.02 6.15 1.28
N THR A 35 -1.91 6.83 1.03
CA THR A 35 -1.37 7.12 -0.31
C THR A 35 -1.25 5.85 -1.17
N ASP A 36 -1.31 4.69 -0.52
CA ASP A 36 -1.04 3.37 -1.06
C ASP A 36 -2.28 2.58 -1.57
N TYR A 37 -3.49 3.18 -1.64
CA TYR A 37 -4.62 2.54 -2.35
C TYR A 37 -4.50 2.75 -3.87
N TYR A 38 -4.21 3.99 -4.30
CA TYR A 38 -3.96 4.31 -5.72
C TYR A 38 -2.63 3.72 -6.23
N ALA A 39 -1.59 3.66 -5.39
CA ALA A 39 -0.32 3.05 -5.77
C ALA A 39 -0.44 1.54 -6.03
N LYS A 40 -1.44 0.88 -5.42
CA LYS A 40 -1.70 -0.54 -5.62
C LYS A 40 -2.30 -0.83 -6.98
N GLU A 41 -3.21 0.02 -7.47
CA GLU A 41 -3.80 -0.10 -8.81
C GLU A 41 -2.77 0.15 -9.92
N LEU A 42 -1.88 1.13 -9.75
CA LEU A 42 -0.81 1.40 -10.74
C LEU A 42 0.10 0.17 -10.93
N LYS A 43 0.49 -0.51 -9.83
CA LYS A 43 1.31 -1.73 -9.88
C LYS A 43 0.62 -2.92 -10.56
N TYR A 44 -0.71 -2.96 -10.58
CA TYR A 44 -1.43 -4.01 -11.29
C TYR A 44 -1.39 -3.80 -12.81
N GLN A 45 -1.46 -2.54 -13.28
CA GLN A 45 -1.29 -2.26 -14.71
C GLN A 45 0.11 -2.61 -15.20
N ASP A 46 1.15 -2.30 -14.42
CA ASP A 46 2.52 -2.68 -14.80
C ASP A 46 2.66 -4.20 -14.99
N LYS A 47 2.04 -5.02 -14.12
CA LYS A 47 2.03 -6.48 -14.26
C LYS A 47 1.23 -6.98 -15.45
N ILE A 48 0.12 -6.32 -15.78
CA ILE A 48 -0.71 -6.67 -16.95
C ILE A 48 0.06 -6.34 -18.23
N ASP A 49 0.73 -5.18 -18.28
CA ASP A 49 1.52 -4.74 -19.42
C ASP A 49 2.80 -5.59 -19.58
N GLU A 50 3.44 -6.03 -18.50
CA GLU A 50 4.51 -7.02 -18.52
C GLU A 50 4.02 -8.35 -19.10
N LYS A 51 2.91 -8.91 -18.59
CA LYS A 51 2.35 -10.15 -19.13
C LYS A 51 1.90 -10.03 -20.58
N GLY A 52 1.31 -8.91 -20.97
CA GLY A 52 0.91 -8.63 -22.35
C GLY A 52 2.11 -8.62 -23.29
N ARG A 53 3.21 -7.97 -22.90
CA ARG A 53 4.46 -7.97 -23.66
C ARG A 53 5.07 -9.36 -23.76
N THR A 54 5.09 -10.12 -22.66
CA THR A 54 5.62 -11.50 -22.67
C THR A 54 4.75 -12.45 -23.52
N ASN A 55 3.43 -12.32 -23.47
CA ASN A 55 2.52 -13.13 -24.29
C ASN A 55 2.53 -12.73 -25.78
N ALA A 56 2.97 -11.51 -26.09
CA ALA A 56 3.12 -11.04 -27.47
C ALA A 56 4.43 -11.52 -28.12
N LEU A 57 5.30 -12.25 -27.40
CA LEU A 57 6.42 -12.95 -28.00
C LEU A 57 5.92 -14.15 -28.80
N SER A 58 6.46 -14.32 -30.00
CA SER A 58 6.21 -15.45 -30.89
C SER A 58 6.73 -16.78 -30.33
N GLU A 59 7.66 -16.75 -29.37
CA GLU A 59 8.22 -17.94 -28.70
C GLU A 59 8.56 -17.61 -27.24
N GLU A 60 8.34 -18.54 -26.30
CA GLU A 60 8.74 -18.36 -24.91
C GLU A 60 10.27 -18.31 -24.76
N VAL A 61 10.75 -17.42 -23.87
CA VAL A 61 12.18 -17.33 -23.54
C VAL A 61 12.58 -18.57 -22.76
N LYS A 62 13.42 -19.41 -23.36
CA LYS A 62 13.98 -20.61 -22.71
C LYS A 62 15.35 -20.30 -22.14
N TYR A 63 15.67 -20.87 -20.99
CA TYR A 63 17.02 -20.78 -20.42
C TYR A 63 17.56 -22.17 -20.14
N GLU A 64 18.85 -22.35 -20.43
CA GLU A 64 19.59 -23.57 -20.16
C GLU A 64 20.80 -23.25 -19.27
N LEU A 65 21.02 -24.07 -18.26
CA LEU A 65 22.19 -24.02 -17.39
C LEU A 65 23.18 -25.08 -17.87
N ALA A 66 24.29 -24.64 -18.46
CA ALA A 66 25.36 -25.52 -18.93
C ALA A 66 26.70 -25.04 -18.36
N ASP A 67 27.41 -25.92 -17.66
CA ASP A 67 28.78 -25.71 -17.13
C ASP A 67 29.00 -24.34 -16.48
N ASN A 68 28.15 -24.00 -15.50
CA ASN A 68 28.22 -22.76 -14.73
C ASN A 68 28.00 -21.48 -15.56
N LYS A 69 27.38 -21.60 -16.74
CA LYS A 69 26.92 -20.49 -17.59
C LYS A 69 25.41 -20.59 -17.80
N ILE A 70 24.75 -19.45 -17.82
CA ILE A 70 23.32 -19.34 -18.13
C ILE A 70 23.22 -18.94 -19.60
N ILE A 71 22.64 -19.82 -20.41
CA ILE A 71 22.38 -19.56 -21.83
C ILE A 71 20.89 -19.23 -21.95
N VAL A 72 20.59 -18.00 -22.38
CA VAL A 72 19.21 -17.53 -22.59
C VAL A 72 18.91 -17.54 -24.08
N HIS A 73 17.91 -18.33 -24.47
CA HIS A 73 17.40 -18.39 -25.83
C HIS A 73 16.27 -17.36 -25.98
N LEU A 74 16.58 -16.25 -26.63
CA LEU A 74 15.60 -15.23 -26.98
C LEU A 74 14.84 -15.60 -28.26
N PRO A 75 13.53 -15.32 -28.32
CA PRO A 75 12.74 -15.53 -29.53
C PRO A 75 13.18 -14.62 -30.67
N LYS A 76 12.84 -15.04 -31.89
CA LYS A 76 13.23 -14.38 -33.15
C LYS A 76 12.74 -12.93 -33.26
N ASP A 77 11.76 -12.51 -32.46
CA ASP A 77 11.26 -11.14 -32.40
C ASP A 77 12.32 -10.12 -31.91
N PHE A 78 13.35 -10.60 -31.22
CA PHE A 78 14.49 -9.78 -30.79
C PHE A 78 15.65 -9.77 -31.79
N ALA A 79 15.59 -10.58 -32.86
CA ALA A 79 16.60 -10.61 -33.90
C ALA A 79 16.42 -9.43 -34.88
N GLY A 80 16.82 -8.22 -34.46
CA GLY A 80 16.83 -7.06 -35.36
C GLY A 80 16.73 -5.67 -34.71
N LYS A 81 16.51 -5.56 -33.40
CA LYS A 81 16.59 -4.25 -32.72
C LYS A 81 18.02 -4.06 -32.18
N LYS A 82 18.81 -3.27 -32.92
CA LYS A 82 20.00 -2.59 -32.38
C LYS A 82 19.59 -1.50 -31.40
#